data_AF-A0A2T4ZG38-F1
#
_entry.id   AF-A0A2T4ZG38-F1
#
_cell.length_a   1.000
_cell.length_b   1.000
_cell.length_c   1.000
_cell.angle_alpha   90.00
_cell.angle_beta   90.00
_cell.angle_gamma   90.00
#
_symmetry.space_group_name_H-M   'P 1'
#
loop_
_entity.id
_entity.type
_entity.pdbx_description
1 polymer ?
#
loop_
_entity_poly.entity_id
_entity_poly.type
_entity_poly.pdbx_seq_one_letter_code
_entity_poly.pdbx_strand_id
1 'polypeptide(L)'
;MDPRRLALLTGLVTTVVLGVAVIRIMPREAPRIVEPAVPATPLRATIRDVTPGPGDPPASSTIAAQAQPAPPPPPAATQAPSAPISPPPAATPVPAPPAASAPVPTPNARRPAPPRPASVEVLPDNEDLRERVGSMRERLMLAARSGDIGRLGVVFQMNETLPVFTRGGERDPVAFWKKASGDGEGREILAILLNILDLPPALINKGTPQEMYVWPYLAHVPLADLSPRQSVDLYRLMTAQDVRDMRTLGSWVFWRLGIGPDGTVHFFLAGE
;
A
#
# COMPACT_ATOMS: atom_id res chain seq x y z
N MET A 1 30.54 56.10 48.46
CA MET A 1 31.99 55.89 48.70
C MET A 1 32.56 55.21 47.46
N ASP A 2 33.75 55.67 47.07
CA ASP A 2 34.21 55.90 45.70
C ASP A 2 34.41 54.69 44.75
N PRO A 3 34.41 54.97 43.43
CA PRO A 3 34.51 54.04 42.31
C PRO A 3 35.97 53.82 41.89
N ARG A 4 36.29 52.64 41.33
CA ARG A 4 37.43 52.40 40.42
C ARG A 4 37.51 50.91 40.09
N ARG A 5 37.04 50.55 38.88
CA ARG A 5 37.72 49.68 37.88
C ARG A 5 36.68 49.16 36.89
N LEU A 6 36.37 50.01 35.93
CA LEU A 6 35.74 49.67 34.66
C LEU A 6 36.79 48.92 33.82
N ALA A 7 36.52 47.66 33.48
CA ALA A 7 37.33 46.90 32.55
C ALA A 7 36.94 47.28 31.11
N LEU A 8 37.81 48.03 30.45
CA LEU A 8 37.73 48.35 29.02
C LEU A 8 38.41 47.22 28.25
N LEU A 9 37.63 46.39 27.55
CA LEU A 9 38.12 45.48 26.53
C LEU A 9 38.25 46.27 25.21
N THR A 10 39.47 46.68 24.88
CA THR A 10 39.85 47.19 23.55
C THR A 10 40.25 46.03 22.65
N GLY A 11 39.68 46.03 21.43
CA GLY A 11 39.90 45.01 20.42
C GLY A 11 41.32 44.98 19.85
N LEU A 12 41.70 43.79 19.40
CA LEU A 12 42.84 43.58 18.52
C LEU A 12 42.30 43.05 17.19
N VAL A 13 42.28 43.94 16.20
CA VAL A 13 42.13 43.63 14.78
C VAL A 13 43.51 43.23 14.26
N THR A 14 43.67 41.99 13.81
CA THR A 14 44.85 41.57 13.05
C THR A 14 44.46 41.39 11.60
N THR A 15 44.94 42.31 10.77
CA THR A 15 44.85 42.31 9.31
C THR A 15 45.90 41.34 8.74
N VAL A 16 45.47 40.37 7.93
CA VAL A 16 46.33 39.70 6.96
C VAL A 16 45.71 39.90 5.58
N VAL A 17 46.35 40.73 4.77
CA VAL A 17 46.10 40.90 3.34
C VAL A 17 47.40 40.49 2.64
N LEU A 18 47.33 39.49 1.75
CA LEU A 18 47.63 39.62 0.31
C LEU A 18 47.86 38.23 -0.30
N GLY A 19 47.08 37.91 -1.34
CA GLY A 19 47.22 36.68 -2.12
C GLY A 19 46.16 36.61 -3.22
N VAL A 20 46.16 37.61 -4.11
CA VAL A 20 45.31 37.64 -5.30
C VAL A 20 45.80 36.58 -6.28
N ALA A 21 45.08 35.46 -6.37
CA ALA A 21 45.13 34.56 -7.51
C ALA A 21 43.78 34.64 -8.23
N VAL A 22 43.74 35.47 -9.28
CA VAL A 22 42.63 35.51 -10.24
C VAL A 22 42.71 34.24 -11.09
N ILE A 23 41.99 33.20 -10.67
CA ILE A 23 41.70 32.06 -11.54
C ILE A 23 40.34 32.34 -12.17
N ARG A 24 40.37 32.69 -13.47
CA ARG A 24 39.22 32.64 -14.36
C ARG A 24 38.66 31.21 -14.35
N ILE A 25 37.59 30.98 -13.60
CA ILE A 25 36.79 29.75 -13.72
C ILE A 25 35.73 30.02 -14.78
N MET A 26 35.94 29.42 -15.94
CA MET A 26 34.98 29.34 -17.04
C MET A 26 33.65 28.72 -16.57
N PRO A 27 32.50 29.11 -17.14
CA PRO A 27 31.25 28.43 -16.85
C PRO A 27 31.34 27.02 -17.43
N ARG A 28 31.48 26.00 -16.57
CA ARG A 28 31.19 24.63 -16.97
C ARG A 28 29.67 24.54 -17.07
N GLU A 29 29.16 24.53 -18.30
CA GLU A 29 27.83 24.02 -18.59
C GLU A 29 27.75 22.60 -18.01
N ALA A 30 26.98 22.45 -16.93
CA ALA A 30 26.57 21.15 -16.47
C ALA A 30 25.70 20.53 -17.58
N PRO A 31 25.90 19.26 -17.95
CA PRO A 31 24.95 18.61 -18.83
C PRO A 31 23.59 18.63 -18.14
N ARG A 32 22.58 19.25 -18.77
CA ARG A 32 21.18 19.03 -18.39
C ARG A 32 20.96 17.52 -18.49
N ILE A 33 20.94 16.85 -17.35
CA ILE A 33 20.26 15.57 -17.25
C ILE A 33 18.80 15.93 -17.46
N VAL A 34 18.31 15.63 -18.66
CA VAL A 34 16.87 15.56 -18.93
C VAL A 34 16.38 14.42 -18.06
N GLU A 35 15.93 14.76 -16.85
CA GLU A 35 15.15 13.86 -16.01
C GLU A 35 13.93 13.46 -16.85
N PRO A 36 13.71 12.17 -17.14
CA PRO A 36 12.47 11.77 -17.78
C PRO A 36 11.35 12.14 -16.81
N ALA A 37 10.52 13.11 -17.20
CA ALA A 37 9.29 13.42 -16.51
C ALA A 37 8.50 12.11 -16.40
N VAL A 38 8.45 11.52 -15.21
CA VAL A 38 7.56 10.40 -14.93
C VAL A 38 6.17 11.01 -14.94
N PRO A 39 5.29 10.66 -15.90
CA PRO A 39 3.95 11.19 -15.89
C PRO A 39 3.24 10.61 -14.67
N ALA A 40 2.89 11.47 -13.71
CA ALA A 40 1.86 11.17 -12.73
C ALA A 40 0.58 10.85 -13.52
N THR A 41 0.33 9.57 -13.71
CA THR A 41 -0.81 9.10 -14.49
C THR A 41 -2.02 9.26 -13.58
N PRO A 42 -3.02 10.09 -13.93
CA PRO A 42 -4.21 10.20 -13.11
C PRO A 42 -4.91 8.84 -13.05
N LEU A 43 -5.12 8.32 -11.84
CA LEU A 43 -5.97 7.17 -11.58
C LEU A 43 -7.43 7.57 -11.80
N ARG A 44 -7.83 7.69 -13.07
CA ARG A 44 -9.20 7.46 -13.59
C ARG A 44 -9.33 8.04 -15.00
N ALA A 45 -9.38 7.16 -15.99
CA ALA A 45 -10.12 7.42 -17.21
C ALA A 45 -10.67 6.11 -17.79
N THR A 46 -11.98 6.13 -18.09
CA THR A 46 -12.74 5.16 -18.89
C THR A 46 -13.47 4.05 -18.12
N ILE A 47 -14.60 4.40 -17.51
CA ILE A 47 -15.75 3.50 -17.47
C ILE A 47 -16.51 3.76 -18.78
N ARG A 48 -16.59 2.76 -19.66
CA ARG A 48 -17.52 2.79 -20.80
C ARG A 48 -18.93 2.57 -20.26
N ASP A 49 -19.82 3.51 -20.53
CA ASP A 49 -21.26 3.35 -20.33
C ASP A 49 -21.77 2.13 -21.10
N VAL A 50 -22.31 1.14 -20.38
CA VAL A 50 -23.19 0.12 -20.95
C VAL A 50 -24.52 0.26 -20.25
N THR A 51 -25.35 1.16 -20.76
CA THR A 51 -26.78 1.20 -20.45
C THR A 51 -27.54 0.95 -21.77
N PRO A 52 -28.25 -0.18 -21.92
CA PRO A 52 -29.14 -0.39 -23.06
C PRO A 52 -30.41 0.44 -22.85
N GLY A 53 -30.66 1.42 -23.71
CA GLY A 53 -31.94 2.15 -23.78
C GLY A 53 -32.96 1.39 -24.63
N PRO A 54 -34.26 1.36 -24.26
CA PRO A 54 -35.29 0.65 -25.00
C PRO A 54 -35.91 1.50 -26.12
N GLY A 55 -36.07 0.88 -27.30
CA GLY A 55 -37.12 1.18 -28.28
C GLY A 55 -36.88 2.32 -29.28
N ASP A 56 -36.47 1.98 -30.51
CA ASP A 56 -37.20 2.27 -31.78
C ASP A 56 -36.38 1.83 -33.03
N PRO A 57 -37.01 1.61 -34.21
CA PRO A 57 -36.74 0.51 -35.14
C PRO A 57 -35.62 0.77 -36.19
N PRO A 58 -35.15 -0.25 -36.93
CA PRO A 58 -34.00 -0.09 -37.82
C PRO A 58 -34.40 0.58 -39.14
N ALA A 59 -33.78 1.73 -39.45
CA ALA A 59 -33.80 2.32 -40.77
C ALA A 59 -32.78 1.61 -41.68
N SER A 60 -33.27 1.09 -42.81
CA SER A 60 -32.48 0.50 -43.88
C SER A 60 -31.57 1.54 -44.53
N SER A 61 -30.30 1.18 -44.74
CA SER A 61 -29.44 1.80 -45.75
C SER A 61 -28.61 0.71 -46.42
N THR A 62 -29.01 0.39 -47.64
CA THR A 62 -28.30 -0.48 -48.57
C THR A 62 -27.14 0.31 -49.19
N ILE A 63 -25.90 -0.16 -49.02
CA ILE A 63 -24.80 0.06 -49.98
C ILE A 63 -24.08 -1.28 -50.20
N ALA A 64 -23.74 -1.51 -51.46
CA ALA A 64 -23.52 -2.77 -52.13
C ALA A 64 -22.23 -3.54 -51.77
N ALA A 65 -22.28 -4.82 -52.13
CA ALA A 65 -21.30 -5.89 -51.98
C ALA A 65 -19.93 -5.63 -52.63
N GLN A 66 -18.89 -6.05 -51.91
CA GLN A 66 -17.76 -6.80 -52.48
C GLN A 66 -17.46 -7.99 -51.57
N ALA A 67 -17.69 -9.20 -52.09
CA ALA A 67 -17.50 -10.48 -51.41
C ALA A 67 -16.14 -11.08 -51.81
N GLN A 68 -15.29 -11.41 -50.84
CA GLN A 68 -14.21 -12.38 -51.02
C GLN A 68 -14.61 -13.71 -50.33
N PRO A 69 -14.49 -14.88 -50.98
CA PRO A 69 -14.89 -16.16 -50.39
C PRO A 69 -13.90 -16.64 -49.33
N ALA A 70 -14.42 -17.11 -48.19
CA ALA A 70 -13.66 -17.85 -47.20
C ALA A 70 -13.31 -19.27 -47.69
N PRO A 71 -12.12 -19.81 -47.36
CA PRO A 71 -11.79 -21.21 -47.67
C PRO A 71 -12.58 -22.19 -46.78
N PRO A 72 -12.92 -23.39 -47.27
CA PRO A 72 -13.75 -24.36 -46.56
C PRO A 72 -13.01 -25.06 -45.41
N PRO A 73 -13.72 -25.47 -44.34
CA PRO A 73 -13.14 -26.26 -43.25
C PRO A 73 -12.91 -27.72 -43.66
N PRO A 74 -11.82 -28.38 -43.21
CA PRO A 74 -11.64 -29.81 -43.39
C PRO A 74 -12.56 -30.64 -42.46
N PRO A 75 -12.97 -31.85 -42.88
CA PRO A 75 -14.00 -32.65 -42.20
C PRO A 75 -13.50 -33.36 -40.94
N ALA A 76 -14.43 -33.57 -40.01
CA ALA A 76 -14.24 -34.38 -38.80
C ALA A 76 -14.79 -35.81 -38.97
N ALA A 77 -14.17 -36.71 -38.20
CA ALA A 77 -14.59 -38.04 -37.74
C ALA A 77 -14.19 -39.29 -38.57
N THR A 78 -13.42 -40.17 -37.93
CA THR A 78 -13.84 -41.55 -37.59
C THR A 78 -13.01 -42.08 -36.41
N GLN A 79 -13.67 -42.85 -35.53
CA GLN A 79 -13.26 -43.29 -34.20
C GLN A 79 -12.55 -44.66 -34.15
N ALA A 80 -11.88 -44.90 -32.99
CA ALA A 80 -11.70 -46.17 -32.25
C ALA A 80 -10.68 -47.22 -32.79
N PRO A 81 -10.08 -48.11 -31.95
CA PRO A 81 -10.48 -48.52 -30.60
C PRO A 81 -9.39 -48.58 -29.50
N SER A 82 -9.87 -48.69 -28.26
CA SER A 82 -9.15 -48.91 -26.99
C SER A 82 -8.63 -50.34 -26.81
N ALA A 83 -7.49 -50.51 -26.12
CA ALA A 83 -7.15 -51.60 -25.18
C ALA A 83 -5.66 -51.48 -24.75
N PRO A 84 -5.18 -52.18 -23.70
CA PRO A 84 -5.68 -52.22 -22.32
C PRO A 84 -4.58 -51.82 -21.30
N ILE A 85 -5.03 -51.51 -20.09
CA ILE A 85 -4.23 -51.37 -18.87
C ILE A 85 -3.63 -52.74 -18.50
N SER A 86 -2.34 -52.76 -18.16
CA SER A 86 -1.69 -53.90 -17.49
C SER A 86 -0.99 -53.46 -16.19
N PRO A 87 -0.94 -54.33 -15.17
CA PRO A 87 -0.97 -53.97 -13.75
C PRO A 87 0.42 -53.88 -13.08
N PRO A 88 0.53 -53.30 -11.86
CA PRO A 88 1.73 -53.38 -11.05
C PRO A 88 1.86 -54.77 -10.38
N PRO A 89 3.07 -55.36 -10.27
CA PRO A 89 3.27 -56.57 -9.49
C PRO A 89 3.31 -56.24 -7.99
N ALA A 90 2.65 -57.10 -7.21
CA ALA A 90 2.65 -57.12 -5.75
C ALA A 90 3.54 -58.25 -5.19
N ALA A 91 3.91 -58.11 -3.91
CA ALA A 91 4.37 -59.11 -2.93
C ALA A 91 5.85 -59.57 -3.08
N THR A 92 6.67 -59.75 -2.03
CA THR A 92 6.48 -60.09 -0.59
C THR A 92 7.88 -59.97 0.14
N PRO A 93 8.14 -60.52 1.36
CA PRO A 93 7.96 -60.00 2.73
C PRO A 93 9.28 -59.75 3.52
N VAL A 94 9.13 -59.25 4.76
CA VAL A 94 10.11 -58.90 5.83
C VAL A 94 11.14 -60.01 6.19
N PRO A 95 12.33 -59.70 6.76
CA PRO A 95 12.48 -59.67 8.23
C PRO A 95 13.46 -58.60 8.80
N ALA A 96 13.24 -58.18 10.04
CA ALA A 96 14.21 -57.51 10.94
C ALA A 96 14.68 -58.52 12.02
N PRO A 97 15.57 -58.23 13.01
CA PRO A 97 16.51 -57.11 13.28
C PRO A 97 17.96 -57.67 13.59
N PRO A 98 18.95 -56.94 14.18
CA PRO A 98 18.94 -56.59 15.62
C PRO A 98 19.46 -55.19 15.97
N ALA A 99 19.19 -54.81 17.21
CA ALA A 99 19.51 -53.56 17.87
C ALA A 99 21.02 -53.23 17.93
N ALA A 100 21.34 -51.95 17.73
CA ALA A 100 22.60 -51.36 18.16
C ALA A 100 22.31 -50.01 18.84
N SER A 101 22.47 -50.05 20.16
CA SER A 101 22.86 -49.02 21.13
C SER A 101 22.70 -47.53 20.81
N ALA A 102 21.99 -46.87 21.71
CA ALA A 102 21.77 -45.43 21.82
C ALA A 102 23.04 -44.57 21.81
N PRO A 103 22.99 -43.35 21.24
CA PRO A 103 23.84 -42.23 21.64
C PRO A 103 23.17 -41.42 22.76
N VAL A 104 24.01 -41.03 23.71
CA VAL A 104 23.76 -40.21 24.91
C VAL A 104 23.05 -38.88 24.58
N PRO A 105 22.06 -38.40 25.37
CA PRO A 105 21.45 -37.10 25.15
C PRO A 105 22.39 -35.99 25.66
N THR A 106 22.95 -35.19 24.74
CA THR A 106 23.48 -33.88 25.07
C THR A 106 22.33 -32.90 25.34
N PRO A 107 22.44 -32.00 26.34
CA PRO A 107 21.39 -31.02 26.62
C PRO A 107 21.27 -30.07 25.43
N ASN A 108 20.17 -30.20 24.68
CA ASN A 108 19.90 -29.33 23.55
C ASN A 108 19.78 -27.89 24.05
N ALA A 109 20.71 -27.06 23.59
CA ALA A 109 20.63 -25.62 23.65
C ALA A 109 19.23 -25.18 23.21
N ARG A 110 18.59 -24.39 24.07
CA ARG A 110 17.28 -23.79 23.83
C ARG A 110 17.35 -22.97 22.55
N ARG A 111 16.86 -23.54 21.44
CA ARG A 111 16.63 -22.80 20.20
C ARG A 111 15.70 -21.62 20.54
N PRO A 112 16.04 -20.37 20.17
CA PRO A 112 15.10 -19.27 20.29
C PRO A 112 13.82 -19.64 19.53
N ALA A 113 12.67 -19.51 20.18
CA ALA A 113 11.40 -19.69 19.50
C ALA A 113 11.33 -18.68 18.33
N PRO A 114 10.82 -19.07 17.15
CA PRO A 114 10.59 -18.13 16.08
C PRO A 114 9.65 -17.01 16.57
N PRO A 115 9.83 -15.76 16.10
CA PRO A 115 8.90 -14.69 16.43
C PRO A 115 7.49 -15.15 16.07
N ARG A 116 6.60 -15.11 17.07
CA ARG A 116 5.19 -15.43 16.88
C ARG A 116 4.68 -14.50 15.77
N PRO A 117 4.07 -15.02 14.68
CA PRO A 117 3.51 -14.16 13.65
C PRO A 117 2.52 -13.22 14.34
N ALA A 118 2.64 -11.92 14.04
CA ALA A 118 1.65 -10.94 14.47
C ALA A 118 0.28 -11.53 14.12
N SER A 119 -0.53 -11.82 15.14
CA SER A 119 -1.82 -12.45 14.92
C SER A 119 -2.69 -11.41 14.25
N VAL A 120 -2.84 -11.53 12.94
CA VAL A 120 -3.73 -10.69 12.13
C VAL A 120 -5.12 -11.28 12.29
N GLU A 121 -5.95 -10.62 13.08
CA GLU A 121 -7.37 -10.95 13.18
C GLU A 121 -8.14 -9.95 12.32
N VAL A 122 -8.77 -10.44 11.25
CA VAL A 122 -9.68 -9.62 10.44
C VAL A 122 -11.00 -9.58 11.17
N LEU A 123 -11.37 -8.40 11.67
CA LEU A 123 -12.61 -8.23 12.42
C LEU A 123 -13.78 -8.11 11.43
N PRO A 124 -14.91 -8.83 11.62
CA PRO A 124 -16.11 -8.60 10.84
C PRO A 124 -16.67 -7.18 11.06
N ASP A 125 -17.46 -6.71 10.10
CA ASP A 125 -17.92 -5.33 9.98
C ASP A 125 -18.43 -4.70 11.29
N ASN A 126 -17.73 -3.65 11.73
CA ASN A 126 -18.15 -2.54 12.60
C ASN A 126 -18.70 -2.82 14.01
N GLU A 127 -19.18 -4.01 14.38
CA GLU A 127 -19.86 -4.21 15.67
C GLU A 127 -18.90 -4.30 16.88
N ASP A 128 -17.66 -4.72 16.67
CA ASP A 128 -16.65 -4.89 17.74
C ASP A 128 -15.54 -3.83 17.73
N LEU A 129 -15.73 -2.70 17.02
CA LEU A 129 -14.88 -1.56 17.23
C LEU A 129 -15.18 -1.02 18.63
N ARG A 130 -14.25 -1.23 19.59
CA ARG A 130 -14.33 -0.61 20.92
C ARG A 130 -14.80 0.83 20.74
N GLU A 131 -15.76 1.26 21.54
CA GLU A 131 -16.53 2.51 21.35
C GLU A 131 -15.69 3.72 20.91
N ARG A 132 -14.46 3.84 21.43
CA ARG A 132 -13.49 4.90 21.07
C ARG A 132 -12.96 4.82 19.64
N VAL A 133 -12.62 3.62 19.16
CA VAL A 133 -12.13 3.39 17.79
C VAL A 133 -13.25 3.64 16.78
N GLY A 134 -14.46 3.16 17.07
CA GLY A 134 -15.64 3.44 16.26
C GLY A 134 -15.93 4.95 16.16
N SER A 135 -15.91 5.64 17.30
CA SER A 135 -16.09 7.09 17.36
C SER A 135 -15.02 7.86 16.57
N MET A 136 -13.75 7.43 16.64
CA MET A 136 -12.69 8.06 15.85
C MET A 136 -12.87 7.80 14.36
N ARG A 137 -13.20 6.56 13.97
CA ARG A 137 -13.52 6.22 12.57
C ARG A 137 -14.65 7.09 12.03
N GLU A 138 -15.74 7.26 12.78
CA GLU A 138 -16.86 8.10 12.37
C GLU A 138 -16.45 9.57 12.17
N ARG A 139 -15.64 10.13 13.09
CA ARG A 139 -15.09 11.49 12.93
C ARG A 139 -14.26 11.64 11.66
N LEU A 140 -13.39 10.68 11.37
CA LEU A 140 -12.58 10.67 10.15
C LEU A 140 -13.46 10.61 8.90
N MET A 141 -14.49 9.74 8.90
CA MET A 141 -15.44 9.65 7.79
C MET A 141 -16.24 10.94 7.61
N LEU A 142 -16.69 11.58 8.69
CA LEU A 142 -17.42 12.84 8.63
C LEU A 142 -16.55 13.97 8.07
N ALA A 143 -15.30 14.07 8.53
CA ALA A 143 -14.32 15.02 8.01
C ALA A 143 -14.04 14.78 6.51
N ALA A 144 -13.93 13.52 6.08
CA ALA A 144 -13.71 13.22 4.66
C ALA A 144 -14.93 13.50 3.78
N ARG A 145 -16.14 13.18 4.27
CA ARG A 145 -17.40 13.46 3.56
C ARG A 145 -17.69 14.95 3.37
N SER A 146 -17.09 15.83 4.18
CA SER A 146 -17.24 17.27 3.98
C SER A 146 -16.50 17.80 2.76
N GLY A 147 -15.57 17.02 2.17
CA GLY A 147 -14.75 17.44 1.04
C GLY A 147 -13.71 18.51 1.36
N ASP A 148 -13.50 18.81 2.64
CA ASP A 148 -12.59 19.84 3.13
C ASP A 148 -11.41 19.17 3.85
N ILE A 149 -10.26 19.15 3.19
CA ILE A 149 -9.04 18.52 3.72
C ILE A 149 -8.59 19.15 5.05
N GLY A 150 -8.93 20.41 5.29
CA GLY A 150 -8.66 21.09 6.56
C GLY A 150 -9.38 20.43 7.73
N ARG A 151 -10.60 19.89 7.53
CA ARG A 151 -11.33 19.17 8.58
C ARG A 151 -10.63 17.88 8.98
N LEU A 152 -9.99 17.18 8.04
CA LEU A 152 -9.16 16.02 8.38
C LEU A 152 -7.95 16.45 9.22
N GLY A 153 -7.32 17.57 8.88
CA GLY A 153 -6.24 18.18 9.66
C GLY A 153 -6.65 18.49 11.10
N VAL A 154 -7.87 19.02 11.31
CA VAL A 154 -8.41 19.27 12.65
C VAL A 154 -8.54 17.96 13.44
N VAL A 155 -9.06 16.89 12.84
CA VAL A 155 -9.14 15.58 13.51
C VAL A 155 -7.76 15.08 13.95
N PHE A 156 -6.73 15.29 13.13
CA PHE A 156 -5.35 14.91 13.48
C PHE A 156 -4.78 15.73 14.63
N GLN A 157 -5.14 17.02 14.70
CA GLN A 157 -4.72 17.93 15.77
C GLN A 157 -5.43 17.68 17.10
N MET A 158 -6.53 16.91 17.11
CA MET A 158 -7.20 16.51 18.36
C MET A 158 -6.41 15.45 19.14
N ASN A 159 -5.47 14.77 18.48
CA ASN A 159 -4.55 13.87 19.18
C ASN A 159 -3.54 14.68 20.00
N GLU A 160 -3.09 14.12 21.13
CA GLU A 160 -2.01 14.70 21.93
C GLU A 160 -0.70 14.82 21.11
N THR A 161 -0.42 13.80 20.29
CA THR A 161 0.71 13.79 19.36
C THR A 161 0.20 13.67 17.94
N LEU A 162 0.76 14.48 17.04
CA LEU A 162 0.40 14.46 15.63
C LEU A 162 0.67 13.06 15.03
N PRO A 163 -0.30 12.43 14.35
CA PRO A 163 -0.09 11.14 13.71
C PRO A 163 1.00 11.21 12.64
N VAL A 164 1.64 10.08 12.35
CA VAL A 164 2.56 9.98 11.22
C VAL A 164 1.77 10.03 9.92
N PHE A 165 1.95 11.07 9.11
CA PHE A 165 1.29 11.21 7.81
C PHE A 165 2.25 11.18 6.63
N THR A 166 3.55 11.33 6.89
CA THR A 166 4.62 11.31 5.90
C THR A 166 5.85 10.60 6.48
N ARG A 167 6.70 10.08 5.60
CA ARG A 167 8.06 9.64 5.97
C ARG A 167 9.11 10.71 5.73
N GLY A 168 8.72 11.83 5.11
CA GLY A 168 9.58 12.99 4.89
C GLY A 168 9.59 13.94 6.09
N GLY A 169 10.16 15.14 5.87
CA GLY A 169 10.26 16.18 6.89
C GLY A 169 9.09 17.18 6.93
N GLU A 170 8.02 16.93 6.16
CA GLU A 170 6.83 17.81 6.17
C GLU A 170 6.14 17.76 7.54
N ARG A 171 5.74 18.92 8.04
CA ARG A 171 5.12 19.10 9.36
C ARG A 171 3.67 19.53 9.27
N ASP A 172 3.24 20.04 8.11
CA ASP A 172 1.85 20.37 7.85
C ASP A 172 1.14 19.20 7.12
N PRO A 173 0.24 18.46 7.81
CA PRO A 173 -0.48 17.35 7.19
C PRO A 173 -1.39 17.80 6.06
N VAL A 174 -1.98 19.00 6.14
CA VAL A 174 -2.89 19.52 5.12
C VAL A 174 -2.10 19.85 3.85
N ALA A 175 -0.96 20.54 3.99
CA ALA A 175 -0.08 20.82 2.86
C ALA A 175 0.43 19.52 2.22
N PHE A 176 0.81 18.53 3.02
CA PHE A 176 1.21 17.22 2.52
C PHE A 176 0.12 16.55 1.70
N TRP A 177 -1.11 16.43 2.23
CA TRP A 177 -2.19 15.76 1.54
C TRP A 177 -2.63 16.50 0.28
N LYS A 178 -2.64 17.83 0.28
CA LYS A 178 -2.87 18.62 -0.95
C LYS A 178 -1.83 18.30 -2.02
N LYS A 179 -0.56 18.24 -1.65
CA LYS A 179 0.54 17.89 -2.57
C LYS A 179 0.47 16.45 -3.06
N ALA A 180 0.06 15.52 -2.20
CA ALA A 180 -0.06 14.11 -2.54
C ALA A 180 -1.29 13.81 -3.40
N SER A 181 -2.31 14.68 -3.34
CA SER A 181 -3.54 14.58 -4.13
C SER A 181 -3.31 15.03 -5.57
N GLY A 182 -3.73 14.22 -6.53
CA GLY A 182 -3.69 14.54 -7.96
C GLY A 182 -4.58 15.72 -8.35
N ASP A 183 -5.57 16.07 -7.52
CA ASP A 183 -6.40 17.26 -7.71
C ASP A 183 -5.85 18.52 -7.03
N GLY A 184 -4.73 18.43 -6.32
CA GLY A 184 -4.08 19.55 -5.61
C GLY A 184 -4.83 20.07 -4.38
N GLU A 185 -6.07 19.65 -4.14
CA GLU A 185 -6.93 20.15 -3.06
C GLU A 185 -7.18 19.13 -1.96
N GLY A 186 -6.70 17.88 -2.12
CA GLY A 186 -6.79 16.84 -1.11
C GLY A 186 -8.05 15.98 -1.21
N ARG A 187 -8.95 16.21 -2.18
CA ARG A 187 -10.20 15.42 -2.27
C ARG A 187 -9.94 13.98 -2.69
N GLU A 188 -8.87 13.71 -3.45
CA GLU A 188 -8.45 12.34 -3.74
C GLU A 188 -8.07 11.61 -2.44
N ILE A 189 -7.31 12.27 -1.57
CA ILE A 189 -6.92 11.71 -0.26
C ILE A 189 -8.15 11.45 0.62
N LEU A 190 -9.12 12.36 0.65
CA LEU A 190 -10.37 12.16 1.37
C LEU A 190 -11.17 10.96 0.83
N ALA A 191 -11.24 10.82 -0.50
CA ALA A 191 -11.88 9.68 -1.13
C ALA A 191 -11.15 8.37 -0.81
N ILE A 192 -9.82 8.36 -0.85
CA ILE A 192 -9.00 7.22 -0.44
C ILE A 192 -9.26 6.84 1.01
N LEU A 193 -9.29 7.82 1.92
CA LEU A 193 -9.59 7.59 3.33
C LEU A 193 -10.96 6.94 3.51
N LEU A 194 -11.99 7.42 2.82
CA LEU A 194 -13.32 6.80 2.85
C LEU A 194 -13.29 5.37 2.31
N ASN A 195 -12.61 5.13 1.19
CA ASN A 195 -12.53 3.80 0.56
C ASN A 195 -11.85 2.78 1.47
N ILE A 196 -10.75 3.15 2.15
CA ILE A 196 -10.07 2.22 3.07
C ILE A 196 -10.89 2.01 4.36
N LEU A 197 -11.59 3.03 4.85
CA LEU A 197 -12.43 2.93 6.04
C LEU A 197 -13.71 2.14 5.79
N ASP A 198 -14.19 2.05 4.54
CA ASP A 198 -15.33 1.22 4.13
C ASP A 198 -15.02 -0.29 4.17
N LEU A 199 -13.74 -0.65 4.18
CA LEU A 199 -13.30 -2.03 4.39
C LEU A 199 -13.08 -2.33 5.89
N PRO A 200 -13.09 -3.62 6.28
CA PRO A 200 -12.77 -4.01 7.64
C PRO A 200 -11.33 -3.65 8.07
N PRO A 201 -11.07 -3.41 9.37
CA PRO A 201 -9.73 -3.35 9.90
C PRO A 201 -9.12 -4.74 10.12
N ALA A 202 -7.79 -4.78 10.13
CA ALA A 202 -7.04 -5.82 10.81
C ALA A 202 -6.73 -5.37 12.25
N LEU A 203 -6.99 -6.22 13.23
CA LEU A 203 -6.43 -6.07 14.57
C LEU A 203 -5.05 -6.74 14.61
N ILE A 204 -4.03 -5.95 14.91
CA ILE A 204 -2.64 -6.41 15.03
C ILE A 204 -2.15 -6.29 16.47
N ASN A 205 -1.17 -7.12 16.84
CA ASN A 205 -0.51 -7.11 18.15
C ASN A 205 -1.49 -7.16 19.34
N LYS A 206 -2.60 -7.89 19.19
CA LYS A 206 -3.64 -8.02 20.22
C LYS A 206 -3.05 -8.38 21.58
N GLY A 207 -3.46 -7.65 22.61
CA GLY A 207 -3.01 -7.86 24.00
C GLY A 207 -1.62 -7.33 24.31
N THR A 208 -0.96 -6.60 23.39
CA THR A 208 0.31 -5.92 23.67
C THR A 208 0.12 -4.40 23.74
N PRO A 209 1.11 -3.65 24.27
CA PRO A 209 1.10 -2.19 24.22
C PRO A 209 1.08 -1.60 22.80
N GLN A 210 1.31 -2.41 21.78
CA GLN A 210 1.29 -2.04 20.36
C GLN A 210 0.04 -2.56 19.63
N GLU A 211 -0.99 -2.99 20.38
CA GLU A 211 -2.30 -3.34 19.82
C GLU A 211 -2.81 -2.20 18.95
N MET A 212 -3.28 -2.50 17.74
CA MET A 212 -3.71 -1.49 16.79
C MET A 212 -4.75 -2.03 15.80
N TYR A 213 -5.70 -1.17 15.44
CA TYR A 213 -6.65 -1.41 14.35
C TYR A 213 -6.11 -0.73 13.09
N VAL A 214 -5.87 -1.50 12.04
CA VAL A 214 -5.27 -1.01 10.80
C VAL A 214 -6.22 -1.20 9.61
N TRP A 215 -6.47 -0.11 8.89
CA TRP A 215 -7.24 -0.10 7.66
C TRP A 215 -6.35 0.09 6.43
N PRO A 216 -6.68 -0.56 5.30
CA PRO A 216 -7.59 -1.71 5.21
C PRO A 216 -6.93 -2.96 5.80
N TYR A 217 -7.71 -3.97 6.20
CA TYR A 217 -7.15 -5.26 6.65
C TYR A 217 -6.16 -5.88 5.63
N LEU A 218 -6.38 -5.60 4.34
CA LEU A 218 -5.53 -6.03 3.21
C LEU A 218 -4.06 -5.63 3.36
N ALA A 219 -3.76 -4.54 4.08
CA ALA A 219 -2.37 -4.13 4.36
C ALA A 219 -1.60 -5.14 5.23
N HIS A 220 -2.31 -6.07 5.86
CA HIS A 220 -1.75 -7.11 6.73
C HIS A 220 -2.05 -8.54 6.26
N VAL A 221 -2.63 -8.71 5.06
CA VAL A 221 -2.82 -10.03 4.44
C VAL A 221 -1.75 -10.23 3.37
N PRO A 222 -1.07 -11.40 3.31
CA PRO A 222 -0.12 -11.68 2.22
C PRO A 222 -0.80 -11.56 0.85
N LEU A 223 -0.25 -10.72 -0.03
CA LEU A 223 -0.84 -10.42 -1.35
C LEU A 223 -0.96 -11.65 -2.27
N ALA A 224 -0.13 -12.67 -2.03
CA ALA A 224 -0.14 -13.95 -2.72
C ALA A 224 -1.30 -14.86 -2.28
N ASP A 225 -1.82 -14.66 -1.07
CA ASP A 225 -2.79 -15.55 -0.41
C ASP A 225 -4.20 -14.96 -0.38
N LEU A 226 -4.47 -13.92 -1.17
CA LEU A 226 -5.79 -13.29 -1.24
C LEU A 226 -6.82 -14.24 -1.86
N SER A 227 -7.89 -14.52 -1.11
CA SER A 227 -9.07 -15.19 -1.66
C SER A 227 -9.72 -14.36 -2.78
N PRO A 228 -10.59 -14.96 -3.62
CA PRO A 228 -11.31 -14.21 -4.65
C PRO A 228 -12.11 -13.02 -4.11
N ARG A 229 -12.74 -13.16 -2.94
CA ARG A 229 -13.48 -12.06 -2.28
C ARG A 229 -12.54 -10.93 -1.87
N GLN A 230 -11.42 -11.24 -1.24
CA GLN A 230 -10.43 -10.24 -0.83
C GLN A 230 -9.77 -9.56 -2.03
N SER A 231 -9.65 -10.26 -3.16
CA SER A 231 -9.18 -9.68 -4.42
C SER A 231 -10.17 -8.64 -4.96
N VAL A 232 -11.48 -8.87 -4.84
CA VAL A 232 -12.49 -7.85 -5.19
C VAL A 232 -12.35 -6.61 -4.31
N ASP A 233 -12.18 -6.77 -2.99
CA ASP A 233 -11.93 -5.65 -2.08
C ASP A 233 -10.68 -4.86 -2.50
N LEU A 234 -9.60 -5.54 -2.87
CA LEU A 234 -8.38 -4.90 -3.34
C LEU A 234 -8.61 -4.10 -4.64
N TYR A 235 -9.36 -4.66 -5.58
CA TYR A 235 -9.70 -3.98 -6.83
C TYR A 235 -10.69 -2.80 -6.67
N ARG A 236 -11.35 -2.67 -5.51
CA ARG A 236 -12.10 -1.45 -5.16
C ARG A 236 -11.16 -0.29 -4.81
N LEU A 237 -9.94 -0.59 -4.35
CA LEU A 237 -8.95 0.41 -3.94
C LEU A 237 -7.99 0.78 -5.07
N MET A 238 -7.57 -0.22 -5.85
CA MET A 238 -6.46 -0.11 -6.81
C MET A 238 -6.84 -0.72 -8.15
N THR A 239 -6.24 -0.24 -9.25
CA THR A 239 -6.49 -0.85 -10.56
C THR A 239 -5.79 -2.20 -10.66
N ALA A 240 -6.21 -3.03 -11.61
CA ALA A 240 -5.55 -4.30 -11.87
C ALA A 240 -4.07 -4.16 -12.25
N GLN A 241 -3.67 -3.02 -12.85
CA GLN A 241 -2.26 -2.75 -13.15
C GLN A 241 -1.49 -2.47 -11.86
N ASP A 242 -1.97 -1.56 -11.01
CA ASP A 242 -1.28 -1.22 -9.75
C ASP A 242 -1.16 -2.43 -8.82
N VAL A 243 -2.16 -3.32 -8.80
CA VAL A 243 -2.10 -4.58 -8.03
C VAL A 243 -1.01 -5.51 -8.56
N ARG A 244 -0.79 -5.59 -9.88
CA ARG A 244 0.31 -6.37 -10.46
C ARG A 244 1.66 -5.77 -10.09
N ASP A 245 1.78 -4.45 -10.15
CA ASP A 245 3.02 -3.75 -9.82
C ASP A 245 3.35 -3.91 -8.32
N MET A 246 2.36 -3.73 -7.45
CA MET A 246 2.46 -3.99 -6.02
C MET A 246 2.87 -5.43 -5.70
N ARG A 247 2.30 -6.43 -6.40
CA ARG A 247 2.68 -7.85 -6.25
C ARG A 247 4.11 -8.12 -6.70
N THR A 248 4.58 -7.44 -7.75
CA THR A 248 5.96 -7.55 -8.24
C THR A 248 6.95 -6.97 -7.25
N LEU A 249 6.60 -5.85 -6.62
CA LEU A 249 7.37 -5.23 -5.54
C LEU A 249 7.37 -6.08 -4.26
N GLY A 250 6.33 -6.88 -4.03
CA GLY A 250 6.17 -7.71 -2.84
C GLY A 250 5.91 -6.90 -1.57
N SER A 251 5.50 -5.63 -1.71
CA SER A 251 5.25 -4.70 -0.61
C SER A 251 3.89 -4.01 -0.79
N TRP A 252 3.26 -3.63 0.32
CA TRP A 252 2.03 -2.84 0.30
C TRP A 252 2.37 -1.38 0.01
N VAL A 253 1.90 -0.86 -1.12
CA VAL A 253 2.19 0.51 -1.59
C VAL A 253 1.04 1.51 -1.35
N PHE A 254 -0.16 1.02 -1.02
CA PHE A 254 -1.35 1.88 -0.91
C PHE A 254 -1.50 2.55 0.47
N TRP A 255 -2.42 3.49 0.59
CA TRP A 255 -2.69 4.17 1.86
C TRP A 255 -3.17 3.23 2.94
N ARG A 256 -2.71 3.49 4.17
CA ARG A 256 -3.14 2.79 5.38
C ARG A 256 -3.33 3.75 6.53
N LEU A 257 -4.25 3.41 7.43
CA LEU A 257 -4.59 4.15 8.64
C LEU A 257 -4.46 3.23 9.85
N GLY A 258 -3.82 3.69 10.93
CA GLY A 258 -3.69 2.96 12.18
C GLY A 258 -4.31 3.72 13.34
N ILE A 259 -5.19 3.07 14.11
CA ILE A 259 -5.84 3.63 15.30
C ILE A 259 -5.61 2.70 16.49
N GLY A 260 -5.15 3.26 17.61
CA GLY A 260 -4.96 2.54 18.88
C GLY A 260 -6.30 2.20 19.54
N PRO A 261 -6.35 1.24 20.49
CA PRO A 261 -7.60 0.84 21.18
C PRO A 261 -8.27 1.98 21.97
N ASP A 262 -7.52 3.03 22.28
CA ASP A 262 -7.97 4.26 22.94
C ASP A 262 -8.61 5.27 21.97
N GLY A 263 -8.58 5.00 20.66
CA GLY A 263 -9.08 5.89 19.61
C GLY A 263 -8.04 6.89 19.09
N THR A 264 -6.77 6.81 19.53
CA THR A 264 -5.71 7.68 19.05
C THR A 264 -5.26 7.26 17.64
N VAL A 265 -5.29 8.19 16.68
CA VAL A 265 -4.74 7.94 15.34
C VAL A 265 -3.19 7.91 15.41
N HIS A 266 -2.56 6.80 15.03
CA HIS A 266 -1.10 6.70 15.04
C HIS A 266 -0.49 7.09 13.69
N PHE A 267 -1.13 6.71 12.58
CA PHE A 267 -0.63 7.04 11.25
C PHE A 267 -1.74 7.08 10.19
N PHE A 268 -1.53 7.86 9.14
CA PHE A 268 -2.25 7.78 7.87
C PHE A 268 -1.33 8.17 6.72
N LEU A 269 -0.80 7.17 6.02
CA LEU A 269 0.26 7.36 5.02
C LEU A 269 0.20 6.28 3.93
N ALA A 270 0.75 6.59 2.75
CA ALA A 270 0.93 5.64 1.66
C ALA A 270 1.93 4.54 2.03
N GLY A 271 1.86 3.40 1.35
CA GLY A 271 2.75 2.25 1.53
C GLY A 271 4.12 2.41 0.87
N GLU A 272 4.99 1.40 0.99
CA GLU A 272 6.36 1.37 0.42
C GLU A 272 6.38 0.54 -0.85
#